data_AF-A0A9K3ELA3-F1
#
_entry.id   AF-A0A9K3ELA3-F1
#
_cell.length_a   1.000
_cell.length_b   1.000
_cell.length_c   1.000
_cell.angle_alpha   90.00
_cell.angle_beta   90.00
_cell.angle_gamma   90.00
#
_symmetry.space_group_name_H-M   'P 1'
#
loop_
_entity.id
_entity.type
_entity.pdbx_description
1 polymer ?
#
loop_
_entity_poly.entity_id
_entity_poly.type
_entity_poly.pdbx_seq_one_letter_code
_entity_poly.pdbx_strand_id
1 'polypeptide(L)'
;MALAKTIASVYDRATELKSFDQTKSGVQGLIDAGIKQVPRIFFINQSKSIRKTSNSLELPVVDLGSTDRALTIEKIRMASENMGFFQVVNHGIPLSVMNEALQGVRRFHEQDVEIKKRFYTRDASRPVVYNSNFDLYTSPTANWRDTFFSFMAPSPPPPEELPEVCRDIQIEYSNQVLKLGGLLFRLISEALGLKPSYLGDLDCDKGLAFFGHCYPACPQPDLTMGTTKHTDTGFLTVLLQDDIGGLQILHQNQWVDVPPTPGALVINIGDLLQASLP
;
A
#
# COMPACT_ATOMS: atom_id res chain seq x y z
N MET A 1 -5.09 -28.33 51.89
CA MET A 1 -3.87 -28.41 51.06
C MET A 1 -4.25 -28.16 49.62
N ALA A 2 -3.49 -27.27 48.97
CA ALA A 2 -3.43 -26.97 47.53
C ALA A 2 -4.71 -26.48 46.82
N LEU A 3 -4.91 -25.15 46.82
CA LEU A 3 -5.60 -24.45 45.74
C LEU A 3 -4.72 -24.56 44.47
N ALA A 4 -5.26 -25.15 43.41
CA ALA A 4 -4.71 -25.07 42.07
C ALA A 4 -4.78 -23.61 41.58
N LYS A 5 -3.67 -22.89 41.67
CA LYS A 5 -3.45 -21.66 40.90
C LYS A 5 -3.21 -22.08 39.45
N THR A 6 -4.23 -21.93 38.61
CA THR A 6 -4.07 -21.98 37.16
C THR A 6 -3.09 -20.87 36.77
N ILE A 7 -1.88 -21.25 36.37
CA ILE A 7 -0.89 -20.33 35.81
C ILE A 7 -1.48 -19.83 34.50
N ALA A 8 -1.98 -18.59 34.47
CA ALA A 8 -2.22 -17.90 33.22
C ALA A 8 -0.87 -17.85 32.49
N SER A 9 -0.73 -18.59 31.40
CA SER A 9 0.51 -18.64 30.62
C SER A 9 0.90 -17.20 30.24
N VAL A 10 2.10 -16.78 30.63
CA VAL A 10 2.66 -15.49 30.20
C VAL A 10 2.67 -15.49 28.68
N TYR A 11 2.02 -14.49 28.08
CA TYR A 11 1.99 -14.35 26.64
C TYR A 11 3.40 -14.05 26.11
N ASP A 12 3.93 -14.96 25.29
CA ASP A 12 5.20 -14.80 24.61
C ASP A 12 4.97 -14.40 23.15
N ARG A 13 5.01 -13.09 22.89
CA ARG A 13 4.87 -12.52 21.54
C ARG A 13 5.95 -13.03 20.59
N ALA A 14 7.18 -13.23 21.06
CA ALA A 14 8.29 -13.62 20.19
C ALA A 14 8.08 -15.04 19.64
N THR A 15 7.56 -15.95 20.47
CA THR A 15 7.20 -17.31 20.02
C THR A 15 5.99 -17.30 19.07
N GLU A 16 4.96 -16.47 19.31
CA GLU A 16 3.81 -16.35 18.39
C GLU A 16 4.24 -15.80 17.02
N LEU A 17 5.09 -14.75 16.98
CA LEU A 17 5.65 -14.21 15.74
C LEU A 17 6.43 -15.25 14.95
N LYS A 18 7.34 -15.98 15.62
CA LYS A 18 8.14 -17.03 14.97
C LYS A 18 7.25 -18.14 14.41
N SER A 19 6.25 -18.57 15.17
CA SER A 19 5.32 -19.62 14.74
C SER A 19 4.54 -19.18 13.51
N PHE A 20 4.02 -17.95 13.50
CA PHE A 20 3.33 -17.36 12.34
C PHE A 20 4.25 -17.27 11.12
N ASP A 21 5.44 -16.71 11.27
CA ASP A 21 6.41 -16.52 10.19
C ASP A 21 6.90 -17.85 9.58
N GLN A 22 7.09 -18.87 10.42
CA GLN A 22 7.49 -20.21 9.99
C GLN A 22 6.45 -20.91 9.10
N THR A 23 5.18 -20.54 9.21
CA THR A 23 4.15 -21.09 8.30
C THR A 23 4.39 -20.69 6.86
N LYS A 24 5.00 -19.51 6.63
CA LYS A 24 5.19 -18.88 5.31
C LYS A 24 3.89 -18.76 4.49
N SER A 25 2.74 -18.86 5.15
CA SER A 25 1.41 -18.89 4.53
C SER A 25 0.72 -17.54 4.58
N GLY A 26 1.20 -16.66 5.44
CA GLY A 26 0.68 -15.32 5.65
C GLY A 26 -0.65 -15.30 6.40
N VAL A 27 -1.33 -14.16 6.36
CA VAL A 27 -2.65 -13.96 6.98
C VAL A 27 -3.70 -14.85 6.31
N GLN A 28 -3.61 -15.02 4.98
CA GLN A 28 -4.52 -15.91 4.25
C GLN A 28 -4.45 -17.35 4.78
N GLY A 29 -3.26 -17.86 5.11
CA GLY A 29 -3.13 -19.20 5.70
C GLY A 29 -3.82 -19.36 7.06
N LEU A 30 -3.96 -18.29 7.83
CA LEU A 30 -4.77 -18.30 9.06
C LEU A 30 -6.27 -18.41 8.74
N ILE A 31 -6.73 -17.70 7.72
CA ILE A 31 -8.12 -17.78 7.25
C ILE A 31 -8.46 -19.16 6.72
N ASP A 32 -7.56 -19.74 5.92
CA ASP A 32 -7.72 -21.10 5.38
C ASP A 32 -7.76 -22.16 6.50
N ALA A 33 -7.04 -21.92 7.60
CA ALA A 33 -7.11 -22.75 8.81
C ALA A 33 -8.41 -22.55 9.64
N GLY A 34 -9.30 -21.65 9.23
CA GLY A 34 -10.62 -21.47 9.82
C GLY A 34 -10.63 -20.78 11.19
N ILE A 35 -9.60 -19.95 11.49
CA ILE A 35 -9.51 -19.28 12.79
C ILE A 35 -10.77 -18.45 13.09
N LYS A 36 -11.16 -18.44 14.36
CA LYS A 36 -12.28 -17.61 14.87
C LYS A 36 -11.80 -16.44 15.70
N GLN A 37 -10.56 -16.50 16.17
CA GLN A 37 -9.93 -15.46 16.96
C GLN A 37 -8.64 -15.01 16.29
N VAL A 38 -8.45 -13.71 16.23
CA VAL A 38 -7.24 -13.09 15.69
C VAL A 38 -6.07 -13.34 16.66
N PRO A 39 -4.89 -13.80 16.19
CA PRO A 39 -3.70 -13.94 17.04
C PRO A 39 -3.27 -12.62 17.68
N ARG A 40 -2.70 -12.68 18.89
CA ARG A 40 -2.42 -11.46 19.69
C ARG A 40 -1.35 -10.57 19.06
N ILE A 41 -0.47 -11.11 18.22
CA ILE A 41 0.48 -10.35 17.41
C ILE A 41 -0.18 -9.28 16.52
N PHE A 42 -1.44 -9.44 16.14
CA PHE A 42 -2.21 -8.50 15.30
C PHE A 42 -3.05 -7.49 16.10
N PHE A 43 -3.05 -7.59 17.43
CA PHE A 43 -3.87 -6.72 18.27
C PHE A 43 -3.36 -5.29 18.26
N ILE A 44 -4.22 -4.36 17.85
CA ILE A 44 -3.96 -2.93 18.03
C ILE A 44 -4.24 -2.51 19.47
N ASN A 45 -3.46 -1.59 19.99
CA ASN A 45 -3.70 -1.05 21.33
C ASN A 45 -4.99 -0.19 21.31
N GLN A 46 -6.08 -0.73 21.87
CA GLN A 46 -7.41 -0.10 21.88
C GLN A 46 -7.43 1.31 22.49
N SER A 47 -6.50 1.65 23.40
CA SER A 47 -6.38 3.01 23.95
C SER A 47 -6.02 4.08 22.91
N LYS A 48 -5.60 3.67 21.70
CA LYS A 48 -5.30 4.53 20.56
C LYS A 48 -6.30 4.34 19.40
N SER A 49 -7.39 3.60 19.61
CA SER A 49 -8.47 3.47 18.63
C SER A 49 -9.20 4.81 18.53
N ILE A 50 -8.74 5.65 17.62
CA ILE A 50 -9.40 6.92 17.31
C ILE A 50 -10.81 6.56 16.81
N ARG A 51 -11.83 7.22 17.37
CA ARG A 51 -13.23 7.03 16.99
C ARG A 51 -13.36 7.08 15.47
N LYS A 52 -13.89 6.02 14.86
CA LYS A 52 -14.39 6.07 13.48
C LYS A 52 -15.46 7.15 13.42
N THR A 53 -15.14 8.30 12.83
CA THR A 53 -16.14 9.30 12.46
C THR A 53 -16.69 8.91 11.10
N SER A 54 -18.01 8.88 10.95
CA SER A 54 -18.71 8.57 9.69
C SER A 54 -18.60 9.68 8.64
N ASN A 55 -17.48 10.42 8.64
CA ASN A 55 -17.25 11.54 7.75
C ASN A 55 -16.40 11.02 6.59
N SER A 56 -17.05 10.84 5.43
CA SER A 56 -16.36 10.64 4.17
C SER A 56 -15.77 11.97 3.71
N LEU A 57 -14.49 11.96 3.30
CA LEU A 57 -13.87 13.13 2.69
C LEU A 57 -13.75 12.91 1.19
N GLU A 58 -14.29 13.84 0.41
CA GLU A 58 -14.01 13.89 -1.02
C GLU A 58 -12.62 14.50 -1.24
N LEU A 59 -11.69 13.68 -1.71
CA LEU A 59 -10.37 14.16 -2.09
C LEU A 59 -10.49 15.11 -3.29
N PRO A 60 -9.65 16.14 -3.39
CA PRO A 60 -9.56 16.98 -4.59
C PRO A 60 -9.31 16.10 -5.81
N VAL A 61 -10.09 16.33 -6.87
CA VAL A 61 -9.96 15.60 -8.14
C VAL A 61 -9.24 16.46 -9.17
N VAL A 62 -8.14 15.94 -9.69
CA VAL A 62 -7.30 16.55 -10.72
C VAL A 62 -7.53 15.83 -12.05
N ASP A 63 -8.06 16.56 -13.02
CA ASP A 63 -8.24 16.06 -14.39
C ASP A 63 -6.96 16.28 -15.20
N LEU A 64 -6.25 15.19 -15.52
CA LEU A 64 -5.02 15.24 -16.32
C LEU A 64 -5.27 15.31 -17.84
N GLY A 65 -6.52 15.15 -18.27
CA GLY A 65 -6.96 15.36 -19.65
C GLY A 65 -7.39 16.80 -19.95
N SER A 66 -7.44 17.66 -18.94
CA SER A 66 -7.80 19.08 -19.07
C SER A 66 -6.85 19.83 -20.01
N THR A 67 -7.41 20.68 -20.88
CA THR A 67 -6.62 21.61 -21.71
C THR A 67 -6.13 22.83 -20.92
N ASP A 68 -6.71 23.11 -19.76
CA ASP A 68 -6.28 24.20 -18.88
C ASP A 68 -5.19 23.71 -17.92
N ARG A 69 -3.94 23.79 -18.40
CA ARG A 69 -2.76 23.38 -17.64
C ARG A 69 -2.59 24.18 -16.35
N ALA A 70 -2.87 25.50 -16.37
CA ALA A 70 -2.67 26.36 -15.22
C ALA A 70 -3.60 25.97 -14.07
N LEU A 71 -4.86 25.69 -14.38
CA LEU A 71 -5.82 25.17 -13.41
C LEU A 71 -5.39 23.80 -12.86
N THR A 72 -4.88 22.90 -13.71
CA THR A 72 -4.38 21.59 -13.26
C THR A 72 -3.22 21.73 -12.28
N ILE A 73 -2.25 22.61 -12.57
CA ILE A 73 -1.11 22.89 -11.69
C ILE A 73 -1.59 23.47 -10.35
N GLU A 74 -2.49 24.44 -10.39
CA GLU A 74 -3.02 25.08 -9.17
C GLU A 74 -3.80 24.09 -8.29
N LYS A 75 -4.58 23.18 -8.88
CA LYS A 75 -5.27 22.11 -8.14
C LYS A 75 -4.27 21.16 -7.46
N ILE A 76 -3.21 20.77 -8.17
CA ILE A 76 -2.15 19.92 -7.60
C ILE A 76 -1.48 20.64 -6.43
N ARG A 77 -1.15 21.93 -6.58
CA ARG A 77 -0.55 22.76 -5.52
C ARG A 77 -1.43 22.76 -4.27
N MET A 78 -2.69 23.18 -4.44
CA MET A 78 -3.65 23.29 -3.34
C MET A 78 -3.94 21.96 -2.64
N ALA A 79 -4.07 20.86 -3.39
CA ALA A 79 -4.33 19.56 -2.79
C ALA A 79 -3.09 19.02 -2.04
N SER A 80 -1.90 19.21 -2.61
CA SER A 80 -0.65 18.80 -1.98
C SER A 80 -0.40 19.56 -0.67
N GLU A 81 -0.58 20.89 -0.66
CA GLU A 81 -0.37 21.74 0.52
C GLU A 81 -1.39 21.48 1.65
N ASN A 82 -2.68 21.35 1.31
CA ASN A 82 -3.73 21.31 2.32
C ASN A 82 -4.05 19.90 2.81
N MET A 83 -3.77 18.88 2.00
CA MET A 83 -4.18 17.50 2.28
C MET A 83 -3.07 16.48 2.13
N GLY A 84 -2.08 16.72 1.28
CA GLY A 84 -1.07 15.72 0.91
C GLY A 84 -1.63 14.54 0.11
N PHE A 85 -2.91 14.60 -0.28
CA PHE A 85 -3.66 13.57 -0.99
C PHE A 85 -4.56 14.21 -2.05
N PHE A 86 -4.67 13.57 -3.21
CA PHE A 86 -5.64 13.91 -4.26
C PHE A 86 -5.94 12.70 -5.14
N GLN A 87 -7.02 12.77 -5.91
CA GLN A 87 -7.31 11.81 -6.96
C GLN A 87 -6.94 12.37 -8.32
N VAL A 88 -6.46 11.52 -9.23
CA VAL A 88 -6.29 11.85 -10.64
C VAL A 88 -7.26 11.06 -11.50
N VAL A 89 -7.85 11.72 -12.49
CA VAL A 89 -8.70 11.13 -13.54
C VAL A 89 -8.17 11.51 -14.91
N ASN A 90 -8.61 10.81 -15.96
CA ASN A 90 -8.12 10.98 -17.33
C ASN A 90 -6.57 10.93 -17.43
N HIS A 91 -5.94 10.12 -16.57
CA HIS A 91 -4.49 10.00 -16.43
C HIS A 91 -3.80 9.19 -17.55
N GLY A 92 -4.58 8.69 -18.52
CA GLY A 92 -4.07 8.01 -19.72
C GLY A 92 -3.77 6.51 -19.56
N ILE A 93 -3.89 5.94 -18.36
CA ILE A 93 -3.77 4.49 -18.14
C ILE A 93 -5.12 3.83 -18.51
N PRO A 94 -5.16 2.87 -19.44
CA PRO A 94 -6.41 2.23 -19.82
C PRO A 94 -7.09 1.52 -18.64
N LEU A 95 -8.42 1.64 -18.53
CA LEU A 95 -9.21 0.93 -17.51
C LEU A 95 -8.97 -0.58 -17.54
N SER A 96 -8.78 -1.17 -18.73
CA SER A 96 -8.45 -2.59 -18.87
C SER A 96 -7.14 -2.97 -18.20
N VAL A 97 -6.12 -2.11 -18.26
CA VAL A 97 -4.82 -2.35 -17.61
C VAL A 97 -4.97 -2.25 -16.08
N MET A 98 -5.70 -1.25 -15.58
CA MET A 98 -5.94 -1.12 -14.13
C MET A 98 -6.74 -2.32 -13.58
N ASN A 99 -7.81 -2.71 -14.26
CA ASN A 99 -8.62 -3.86 -13.86
C ASN A 99 -7.79 -5.15 -13.89
N GLU A 100 -7.02 -5.38 -14.96
CA GLU A 100 -6.17 -6.57 -15.07
C GLU A 100 -5.06 -6.56 -14.01
N ALA A 101 -4.56 -5.39 -13.58
CA ALA A 101 -3.55 -5.29 -12.52
C ALA A 101 -4.14 -5.73 -11.17
N LEU A 102 -5.36 -5.28 -10.83
CA LEU A 102 -6.10 -5.74 -9.65
C LEU A 102 -6.36 -7.25 -9.72
N GLN A 103 -6.78 -7.77 -10.88
CA GLN A 103 -7.00 -9.20 -11.08
C GLN A 103 -5.69 -10.00 -11.05
N GLY A 104 -4.57 -9.44 -11.51
CA GLY A 104 -3.24 -10.03 -11.39
C GLY A 104 -2.83 -10.20 -9.94
N VAL A 105 -2.95 -9.14 -9.13
CA VAL A 105 -2.68 -9.20 -7.68
C VAL A 105 -3.58 -10.24 -7.02
N ARG A 106 -4.87 -10.25 -7.33
CA ARG A 106 -5.83 -11.24 -6.82
C ARG A 106 -5.40 -12.68 -7.18
N ARG A 107 -5.13 -12.96 -8.46
CA ARG A 107 -4.70 -14.28 -8.93
C ARG A 107 -3.45 -14.77 -8.22
N PHE A 108 -2.48 -13.90 -7.96
CA PHE A 108 -1.29 -14.24 -7.17
C PHE A 108 -1.67 -14.70 -5.76
N HIS A 109 -2.51 -13.93 -5.05
CA HIS A 109 -2.89 -14.24 -3.67
C HIS A 109 -3.82 -15.45 -3.55
N GLU A 110 -4.60 -15.76 -4.59
CA GLU A 110 -5.49 -16.93 -4.67
C GLU A 110 -4.76 -18.23 -5.08
N GLN A 111 -3.47 -18.17 -5.43
CA GLN A 111 -2.69 -19.39 -5.71
C GLN A 111 -2.54 -20.28 -4.48
N ASP A 112 -2.29 -21.57 -4.73
CA ASP A 112 -1.91 -22.53 -3.70
C ASP A 112 -0.72 -22.02 -2.86
N VAL A 113 -0.81 -22.26 -1.55
CA VAL A 113 0.18 -21.78 -0.58
C VAL A 113 1.60 -22.25 -0.90
N GLU A 114 1.78 -23.46 -1.46
CA GLU A 114 3.09 -23.99 -1.82
C GLU A 114 3.70 -23.27 -3.03
N ILE A 115 2.89 -22.66 -3.89
CA ILE A 115 3.37 -21.79 -4.97
C ILE A 115 3.84 -20.45 -4.37
N LYS A 116 2.99 -19.81 -3.55
CA LYS A 116 3.30 -18.51 -2.91
C LYS A 116 4.53 -18.59 -2.00
N LYS A 117 4.71 -19.71 -1.29
CA LYS A 117 5.87 -19.98 -0.42
C LYS A 117 7.22 -19.88 -1.12
N ARG A 118 7.28 -20.09 -2.45
CA ARG A 118 8.51 -19.95 -3.25
C ARG A 118 9.03 -18.51 -3.27
N PHE A 119 8.12 -17.55 -3.16
CA PHE A 119 8.44 -16.12 -3.06
C PHE A 119 8.57 -15.67 -1.60
N TYR A 120 8.27 -16.54 -0.63
CA TYR A 120 8.28 -16.14 0.77
C TYR A 120 9.68 -15.88 1.29
N THR A 121 9.96 -14.63 1.64
CA THR A 121 11.27 -14.22 2.15
C THR A 121 11.18 -12.93 2.96
N ARG A 122 12.17 -12.73 3.83
CA ARG A 122 12.44 -11.46 4.52
C ARG A 122 13.67 -10.74 3.98
N ASP A 123 14.36 -11.37 3.03
CA ASP A 123 15.49 -10.77 2.31
C ASP A 123 14.94 -9.87 1.19
N ALA A 124 15.05 -8.55 1.39
CA ALA A 124 14.59 -7.54 0.46
C ALA A 124 15.45 -7.43 -0.82
N SER A 125 16.59 -8.12 -0.89
CA SER A 125 17.41 -8.18 -2.11
C SER A 125 16.88 -9.19 -3.13
N ARG A 126 15.90 -10.01 -2.75
CA ARG A 126 15.28 -10.99 -3.65
C ARG A 126 14.47 -10.26 -4.73
N PRO A 127 14.44 -10.79 -5.96
CA PRO A 127 13.74 -10.16 -7.09
C PRO A 127 12.26 -9.91 -6.82
N VAL A 128 11.63 -10.88 -6.16
CA VAL A 128 10.25 -10.79 -5.67
C VAL A 128 10.25 -11.27 -4.22
N VAL A 129 9.53 -10.53 -3.39
CA VAL A 129 9.35 -10.85 -1.98
C VAL A 129 7.87 -10.97 -1.70
N TYR A 130 7.45 -12.10 -1.13
CA TYR A 130 6.14 -12.29 -0.54
C TYR A 130 6.29 -12.43 0.97
N ASN A 131 5.52 -11.67 1.75
CA ASN A 131 5.41 -11.88 3.19
C ASN A 131 4.19 -11.14 3.76
N SER A 132 3.92 -11.41 5.04
CA SER A 132 3.09 -10.54 5.87
C SER A 132 4.02 -9.71 6.73
N ASN A 133 3.96 -8.38 6.55
CA ASN A 133 4.73 -7.40 7.29
C ASN A 133 6.26 -7.53 7.08
N PHE A 134 6.84 -6.59 6.33
CA PHE A 134 8.29 -6.50 6.18
C PHE A 134 9.00 -6.24 7.52
N ASP A 135 8.33 -5.54 8.43
CA ASP A 135 8.77 -5.10 9.76
C ASP A 135 8.24 -5.99 10.90
N LEU A 136 7.84 -7.23 10.62
CA LEU A 136 7.15 -8.12 11.58
C LEU A 136 7.80 -8.18 12.98
N TYR A 137 9.14 -8.23 13.02
CA TYR A 137 9.91 -8.39 14.26
C TYR A 137 10.23 -7.09 14.98
N THR A 138 10.10 -5.94 14.32
CA THR A 138 10.40 -4.62 14.90
C THR A 138 9.14 -3.84 15.23
N SER A 139 8.04 -4.09 14.52
CA SER A 139 6.76 -3.44 14.77
C SER A 139 6.10 -3.93 16.06
N PRO A 140 5.44 -3.05 16.83
CA PRO A 140 4.69 -3.43 18.03
C PRO A 140 3.46 -4.30 17.73
N THR A 141 2.88 -4.15 16.54
CA THR A 141 1.67 -4.87 16.10
C THR A 141 1.81 -5.24 14.63
N ALA A 142 1.52 -6.49 14.28
CA ALA A 142 1.47 -6.93 12.89
C ALA A 142 0.17 -6.45 12.21
N ASN A 143 0.25 -6.15 10.92
CA ASN A 143 -0.89 -5.79 10.09
C ASN A 143 -1.58 -7.03 9.53
N TRP A 144 -2.91 -6.97 9.42
CA TRP A 144 -3.76 -7.97 8.80
C TRP A 144 -3.74 -7.86 7.27
N ARG A 145 -2.58 -8.12 6.68
CA ARG A 145 -2.37 -8.10 5.23
C ARG A 145 -1.27 -9.06 4.79
N ASP A 146 -1.39 -9.50 3.56
CA ASP A 146 -0.33 -10.17 2.81
C ASP A 146 0.14 -9.26 1.67
N THR A 147 1.40 -9.34 1.29
CA THR A 147 1.98 -8.46 0.28
C THR A 147 3.03 -9.20 -0.52
N PHE A 148 2.96 -9.09 -1.84
CA PHE A 148 4.14 -9.29 -2.66
C PHE A 148 4.66 -7.94 -3.17
N PHE A 149 5.97 -7.82 -3.28
CA PHE A 149 6.60 -6.61 -3.80
C PHE A 149 7.79 -6.95 -4.70
N SER A 150 8.09 -6.04 -5.63
CA SER A 150 9.34 -6.01 -6.38
C SER A 150 9.69 -4.57 -6.78
N PHE A 151 10.98 -4.30 -6.97
CA PHE A 151 11.42 -3.06 -7.61
C PHE A 151 11.27 -3.22 -9.12
N MET A 152 10.49 -2.36 -9.77
CA MET A 152 10.22 -2.40 -11.21
C MET A 152 11.03 -1.36 -11.99
N ALA A 153 11.71 -0.46 -11.29
CA ALA A 153 12.69 0.48 -11.85
C ALA A 153 13.73 0.86 -10.78
N PRO A 154 14.98 1.20 -11.17
CA PRO A 154 15.47 1.32 -12.54
C PRO A 154 15.79 -0.02 -13.22
N SER A 155 16.01 -1.07 -12.43
CA SER A 155 16.39 -2.40 -12.91
C SER A 155 15.35 -3.43 -12.46
N PRO A 156 14.29 -3.67 -13.25
CA PRO A 156 13.29 -4.69 -12.91
C PRO A 156 13.90 -6.11 -12.91
N PRO A 157 13.34 -7.05 -12.12
CA PRO A 157 13.63 -8.46 -12.25
C PRO A 157 13.48 -8.97 -13.70
N PRO A 158 14.27 -9.99 -14.10
CA PRO A 158 13.97 -10.78 -15.28
C PRO A 158 12.50 -11.26 -15.24
N PRO A 159 11.75 -11.20 -16.35
CA PRO A 159 10.33 -11.56 -16.35
C PRO A 159 10.06 -12.95 -15.78
N GLU A 160 10.92 -13.93 -16.06
CA GLU A 160 10.83 -15.31 -15.55
C GLU A 160 10.88 -15.42 -14.02
N GLU A 161 11.44 -14.44 -13.33
CA GLU A 161 11.49 -14.37 -11.86
C GLU A 161 10.23 -13.74 -11.25
N LEU A 162 9.42 -13.05 -12.05
CA LEU A 162 8.11 -12.54 -11.64
C LEU A 162 7.07 -13.67 -11.61
N PRO A 163 6.03 -13.57 -10.74
CA PRO A 163 5.00 -14.58 -10.66
C PRO A 163 4.23 -14.69 -11.98
N GLU A 164 4.24 -15.88 -12.57
CA GLU A 164 3.69 -16.12 -13.92
C GLU A 164 2.24 -15.63 -14.07
N VAL A 165 1.42 -15.80 -13.04
CA VAL A 165 0.00 -15.43 -13.06
C VAL A 165 -0.28 -13.92 -13.17
N CYS A 166 0.70 -13.07 -12.88
CA CYS A 166 0.55 -11.62 -12.95
C CYS A 166 1.74 -10.90 -13.61
N ARG A 167 2.71 -11.64 -14.17
CA ARG A 167 3.96 -11.12 -14.75
C ARG A 167 3.71 -10.02 -15.77
N ASP A 168 2.98 -10.33 -16.84
CA ASP A 168 2.86 -9.44 -17.99
C ASP A 168 2.13 -8.16 -17.61
N ILE A 169 1.07 -8.29 -16.79
CA ILE A 169 0.32 -7.12 -16.34
C ILE A 169 1.10 -6.30 -15.31
N GLN A 170 1.88 -6.93 -14.43
CA GLN A 170 2.75 -6.21 -13.51
C GLN A 170 3.77 -5.37 -14.27
N ILE A 171 4.36 -5.91 -15.34
CA ILE A 171 5.27 -5.15 -16.21
C ILE A 171 4.54 -4.00 -16.90
N GLU A 172 3.42 -4.28 -17.58
CA GLU A 172 2.68 -3.25 -18.33
C GLU A 172 2.17 -2.13 -17.42
N TYR A 173 1.51 -2.47 -16.32
CA TYR A 173 1.03 -1.47 -15.36
C TYR A 173 2.17 -0.65 -14.76
N SER A 174 3.31 -1.28 -14.42
CA SER A 174 4.48 -0.55 -13.92
C SER A 174 5.02 0.45 -14.94
N ASN A 175 5.06 0.08 -16.22
CA ASN A 175 5.48 0.99 -17.30
C ASN A 175 4.52 2.19 -17.45
N GLN A 176 3.21 1.96 -17.29
CA GLN A 176 2.21 3.02 -17.32
C GLN A 176 2.35 3.95 -16.11
N VAL A 177 2.57 3.40 -14.92
CA VAL A 177 2.77 4.17 -13.68
C VAL A 177 4.07 4.97 -13.74
N LEU A 178 5.16 4.46 -14.32
CA LEU A 178 6.40 5.24 -14.54
C LEU A 178 6.15 6.48 -15.42
N LYS A 179 5.41 6.32 -16.52
CA LYS A 179 5.05 7.44 -17.41
C LYS A 179 4.19 8.47 -16.67
N LEU A 180 3.21 8.00 -15.89
CA LEU A 180 2.36 8.86 -15.07
C LEU A 180 3.18 9.59 -13.99
N GLY A 181 4.07 8.89 -13.30
CA GLY A 181 4.97 9.45 -12.29
C GLY A 181 5.82 10.58 -12.86
N GLY A 182 6.44 10.38 -14.03
CA GLY A 182 7.19 11.43 -14.72
C GLY A 182 6.34 12.64 -15.14
N LEU A 183 5.05 12.46 -15.47
CA LEU A 183 4.14 13.58 -15.68
C LEU A 183 3.83 14.31 -14.37
N LEU A 184 3.50 13.58 -13.31
CA LEU A 184 3.17 14.15 -12.00
C LEU A 184 4.35 14.93 -11.41
N PHE A 185 5.58 14.39 -11.48
CA PHE A 185 6.77 15.12 -11.01
C PHE A 185 7.02 16.42 -11.76
N ARG A 186 6.75 16.49 -13.08
CA ARG A 186 6.82 17.75 -13.84
C ARG A 186 5.78 18.76 -13.35
N LEU A 187 4.53 18.32 -13.21
CA LEU A 187 3.43 19.17 -12.75
C LEU A 187 3.64 19.66 -11.31
N ILE A 188 4.15 18.80 -10.42
CA ILE A 188 4.51 19.17 -9.04
C ILE A 188 5.66 20.17 -9.04
N SER A 189 6.69 19.98 -9.89
CA SER A 189 7.78 20.96 -10.02
C SER A 189 7.24 22.34 -10.41
N GLU A 190 6.32 22.42 -11.37
CA GLU A 190 5.66 23.67 -11.75
C GLU A 190 4.77 24.22 -10.64
N ALA A 191 4.06 23.38 -9.90
CA ALA A 191 3.24 23.77 -8.75
C ALA A 191 4.07 24.41 -7.63
N LEU A 192 5.35 24.03 -7.51
CA LEU A 192 6.33 24.63 -6.61
C LEU A 192 6.96 25.93 -7.18
N GLY A 193 6.56 26.37 -8.36
CA GLY A 193 7.17 27.52 -9.05
C GLY A 193 8.57 27.23 -9.62
N LEU A 194 8.93 25.95 -9.77
CA LEU A 194 10.23 25.50 -10.28
C LEU A 194 10.14 25.16 -11.77
N LYS A 195 11.30 24.91 -12.39
CA LYS A 195 11.35 24.39 -13.76
C LYS A 195 10.67 23.02 -13.82
N PRO A 196 9.93 22.68 -14.89
CA PRO A 196 9.27 21.37 -15.00
C PRO A 196 10.22 20.19 -14.83
N SER A 197 11.51 20.32 -15.17
CA SER A 197 12.50 19.25 -15.03
C SER A 197 13.01 19.04 -13.61
N TYR A 198 12.77 19.95 -12.67
CA TYR A 198 13.48 20.02 -11.39
C TYR A 198 13.52 18.69 -10.62
N LEU A 199 12.36 18.07 -10.36
CA LEU A 199 12.32 16.78 -9.64
C LEU A 199 12.88 15.62 -10.48
N GLY A 200 12.79 15.70 -11.82
CA GLY A 200 13.43 14.72 -12.71
C GLY A 200 14.95 14.84 -12.71
N ASP A 201 15.49 16.06 -12.60
CA ASP A 201 16.92 16.35 -12.49
C ASP A 201 17.51 15.87 -11.14
N LEU A 202 16.65 15.68 -10.14
CA LEU A 202 16.98 15.05 -8.84
C LEU A 202 16.77 13.53 -8.84
N ASP A 203 16.49 12.94 -10.00
CA ASP A 203 16.23 11.50 -10.18
C ASP A 203 15.01 10.97 -9.38
N CYS A 204 14.07 11.84 -8.98
CA CYS A 204 12.85 11.42 -8.25
C CYS A 204 11.97 10.45 -9.06
N ASP A 205 12.11 10.45 -10.39
CA ASP A 205 11.30 9.65 -11.33
C ASP A 205 11.95 8.32 -11.77
N LYS A 206 13.12 7.96 -11.21
CA LYS A 206 13.89 6.77 -11.64
C LYS A 206 13.49 5.47 -10.95
N GLY A 207 12.93 5.57 -9.74
CA GLY A 207 12.59 4.42 -8.92
C GLY A 207 11.10 4.07 -9.01
N LEU A 208 10.79 2.77 -9.03
CA LEU A 208 9.42 2.29 -8.83
C LEU A 208 9.46 1.01 -8.01
N ALA A 209 8.74 1.01 -6.89
CA ALA A 209 8.42 -0.19 -6.13
C ALA A 209 6.95 -0.53 -6.37
N PHE A 210 6.67 -1.76 -6.80
CA PHE A 210 5.33 -2.28 -6.97
C PHE A 210 4.94 -3.09 -5.74
N PHE A 211 3.74 -2.84 -5.18
CA PHE A 211 3.19 -3.59 -4.06
C PHE A 211 1.82 -4.16 -4.43
N GLY A 212 1.69 -5.49 -4.37
CA GLY A 212 0.41 -6.19 -4.48
C GLY A 212 -0.12 -6.56 -3.11
N HIS A 213 -0.90 -5.66 -2.49
CA HIS A 213 -1.51 -5.91 -1.19
C HIS A 213 -2.79 -6.75 -1.29
N CYS A 214 -2.98 -7.66 -0.33
CA CYS A 214 -4.25 -8.34 -0.10
C CYS A 214 -4.62 -8.24 1.37
N TYR A 215 -5.89 -7.95 1.64
CA TYR A 215 -6.45 -7.78 2.98
C TYR A 215 -7.55 -8.84 3.19
N PRO A 216 -7.22 -10.05 3.69
CA PRO A 216 -8.20 -11.11 3.89
C PRO A 216 -9.30 -10.69 4.88
N ALA A 217 -10.51 -11.23 4.72
CA ALA A 217 -11.63 -10.96 5.64
C ALA A 217 -11.25 -11.32 7.09
N CYS A 218 -11.40 -10.37 8.02
CA CYS A 218 -11.00 -10.56 9.41
C CYS A 218 -12.19 -10.98 10.30
N PRO A 219 -12.08 -12.03 11.14
CA PRO A 219 -13.17 -12.44 12.04
C PRO A 219 -13.37 -11.47 13.22
N GLN A 220 -12.37 -10.65 13.57
CA GLN A 220 -12.44 -9.65 14.64
C GLN A 220 -11.82 -8.33 14.16
N PRO A 221 -12.47 -7.63 13.20
CA PRO A 221 -11.88 -6.47 12.52
C PRO A 221 -11.57 -5.31 13.47
N ASP A 222 -12.30 -5.17 14.58
CA ASP A 222 -12.05 -4.12 15.58
C ASP A 222 -10.79 -4.34 16.43
N LEU A 223 -10.16 -5.52 16.33
CA LEU A 223 -8.93 -5.84 17.05
C LEU A 223 -7.66 -5.65 16.22
N THR A 224 -7.76 -5.41 14.92
CA THR A 224 -6.59 -5.33 14.03
C THR A 224 -6.72 -4.21 13.00
N MET A 225 -5.71 -4.04 12.15
CA MET A 225 -5.70 -3.07 11.05
C MET A 225 -5.08 -3.73 9.82
N GLY A 226 -5.63 -3.40 8.64
CA GLY A 226 -5.02 -3.81 7.36
C GLY A 226 -3.65 -3.17 7.16
N THR A 227 -3.49 -1.90 7.54
CA THR A 227 -2.20 -1.22 7.66
C THR A 227 -2.24 -0.25 8.84
N THR A 228 -1.24 -0.27 9.70
CA THR A 228 -1.07 0.65 10.82
C THR A 228 -0.82 2.07 10.33
N LYS A 229 -1.09 3.07 11.18
CA LYS A 229 -0.81 4.47 10.84
C LYS A 229 0.68 4.66 10.46
N HIS A 230 0.92 5.35 9.36
CA HIS A 230 2.25 5.66 8.86
C HIS A 230 2.18 6.86 7.90
N THR A 231 3.36 7.36 7.54
CA THR A 231 3.59 8.20 6.35
C THR A 231 4.39 7.37 5.35
N ASP A 232 4.25 7.69 4.06
CA ASP A 232 5.03 7.03 3.02
C ASP A 232 6.42 7.64 2.94
N THR A 233 7.46 6.82 3.05
CA THR A 233 8.84 7.30 3.04
C THR A 233 9.37 7.65 1.65
N GLY A 234 8.58 7.48 0.59
CA GLY A 234 8.97 7.75 -0.79
C GLY A 234 8.81 9.22 -1.19
N PHE A 235 8.86 9.49 -2.49
CA PHE A 235 8.49 10.81 -3.03
C PHE A 235 6.99 10.93 -3.27
N LEU A 236 6.42 9.93 -3.94
CA LEU A 236 5.03 9.94 -4.39
C LEU A 236 4.51 8.50 -4.42
N THR A 237 3.28 8.31 -3.96
CA THR A 237 2.57 7.03 -4.08
C THR A 237 1.45 7.16 -5.09
N VAL A 238 1.29 6.14 -5.95
CA VAL A 238 0.18 5.99 -6.89
C VAL A 238 -0.61 4.75 -6.47
N LEU A 239 -1.77 4.97 -5.85
CA LEU A 239 -2.61 3.92 -5.31
C LEU A 239 -3.79 3.63 -6.22
N LEU A 240 -3.90 2.38 -6.65
CA LEU A 240 -5.07 1.80 -7.28
C LEU A 240 -5.83 0.96 -6.25
N GLN A 241 -7.11 1.27 -6.03
CA GLN A 241 -7.98 0.57 -5.09
C GLN A 241 -8.93 -0.39 -5.83
N ASP A 242 -9.40 -1.41 -5.12
CA ASP A 242 -10.60 -2.16 -5.53
C ASP A 242 -11.88 -1.36 -5.21
N ASP A 243 -13.04 -1.98 -5.41
CA ASP A 243 -14.35 -1.40 -5.16
C ASP A 243 -14.81 -1.45 -3.69
N ILE A 244 -14.06 -2.16 -2.83
CA ILE A 244 -14.36 -2.28 -1.40
C ILE A 244 -13.81 -1.06 -0.63
N GLY A 245 -12.60 -0.61 -0.98
CA GLY A 245 -11.94 0.52 -0.34
C GLY A 245 -11.27 0.17 0.99
N GLY A 246 -11.44 1.02 2.00
CA GLY A 246 -10.81 0.87 3.32
C GLY A 246 -9.58 1.75 3.57
N LEU A 247 -9.21 2.60 2.60
CA LEU A 247 -8.25 3.67 2.83
C LEU A 247 -8.85 4.71 3.78
N GLN A 248 -8.08 5.06 4.80
CA GLN A 248 -8.35 6.20 5.68
C GLN A 248 -7.14 7.12 5.69
N ILE A 249 -7.38 8.42 5.71
CA ILE A 249 -6.33 9.44 5.85
C ILE A 249 -6.55 10.25 7.12
N LEU A 250 -5.47 10.76 7.71
CA LEU A 250 -5.55 11.63 8.88
C LEU A 250 -5.63 13.09 8.41
N HIS A 251 -6.81 13.70 8.50
CA HIS A 251 -7.04 15.10 8.16
C HIS A 251 -7.61 15.84 9.38
N GLN A 252 -7.00 16.98 9.75
CA GLN A 252 -7.42 17.79 10.91
C GLN A 252 -7.58 16.96 12.21
N ASN A 253 -6.61 16.08 12.49
CA ASN A 253 -6.61 15.15 13.63
C ASN A 253 -7.78 14.15 13.66
N GLN A 254 -8.45 13.93 12.54
CA GLN A 254 -9.52 12.93 12.38
C GLN A 254 -9.17 11.96 11.25
N TRP A 255 -9.44 10.68 11.47
CA TRP A 255 -9.38 9.70 10.40
C TRP A 255 -10.66 9.79 9.59
N VAL A 256 -10.50 9.99 8.28
CA VAL A 256 -11.61 10.11 7.33
C VAL A 256 -11.48 9.03 6.26
N ASP A 257 -12.61 8.47 5.86
CA ASP A 257 -12.66 7.45 4.81
C ASP A 257 -12.45 8.11 3.44
N VAL A 258 -11.64 7.46 2.60
CA VAL A 258 -11.47 7.79 1.18
C VAL A 258 -12.17 6.71 0.35
N PRO A 259 -13.41 6.95 -0.12
CA PRO A 259 -14.12 5.98 -0.94
C PRO A 259 -13.41 5.78 -2.28
N PRO A 260 -13.40 4.55 -2.83
CA PRO A 260 -12.82 4.29 -4.14
C PRO A 260 -13.66 4.97 -5.23
N THR A 261 -12.99 5.68 -6.14
CA THR A 261 -13.62 6.31 -7.31
C THR A 261 -13.29 5.50 -8.57
N PRO A 262 -14.28 4.98 -9.31
CA PRO A 262 -14.03 4.20 -10.51
C PRO A 262 -13.16 4.95 -11.54
N GLY A 263 -12.07 4.32 -11.95
CA GLY A 263 -11.15 4.87 -12.95
C GLY A 263 -10.28 6.02 -12.44
N ALA A 264 -10.24 6.28 -11.13
CA ALA A 264 -9.31 7.23 -10.53
C ALA A 264 -8.14 6.51 -9.84
N LEU A 265 -7.02 7.22 -9.71
CA LEU A 265 -5.89 6.81 -8.89
C LEU A 265 -5.74 7.80 -7.74
N VAL A 266 -5.51 7.31 -6.53
CA VAL A 266 -5.19 8.16 -5.38
C VAL A 266 -3.68 8.43 -5.39
N ILE A 267 -3.33 9.70 -5.28
CA ILE A 267 -1.96 10.18 -5.20
C ILE A 267 -1.73 10.73 -3.81
N ASN A 268 -0.60 10.38 -3.20
CA ASN A 268 -0.17 11.02 -1.96
C ASN A 268 1.32 11.37 -1.94
N ILE A 269 1.61 12.47 -1.26
CA ILE A 269 2.96 13.01 -1.08
C ILE A 269 3.68 12.20 0.00
N GLY A 270 4.92 11.79 -0.28
CA GLY A 270 5.77 11.09 0.67
C GLY A 270 6.82 12.00 1.34
N ASP A 271 7.43 11.48 2.39
CA ASP A 271 8.37 12.20 3.26
C ASP A 271 9.59 12.73 2.50
N LEU A 272 10.10 12.01 1.49
CA LEU A 272 11.25 12.48 0.71
C LEU A 272 10.89 13.67 -0.17
N LEU A 273 9.68 13.69 -0.75
CA LEU A 273 9.25 14.84 -1.54
C LEU A 273 9.07 16.05 -0.62
N GLN A 274 8.43 15.86 0.54
CA GLN A 274 8.28 16.93 1.54
C GLN A 274 9.63 17.48 2.02
N ALA A 275 10.64 16.62 2.22
CA ALA A 275 11.98 17.04 2.62
C ALA A 275 12.81 17.67 1.49
N SER A 276 12.41 17.45 0.23
CA SER A 276 13.08 18.00 -0.96
C SER A 276 12.51 19.35 -1.40
N LEU A 277 11.50 19.87 -0.70
CA LEU A 277 10.91 21.18 -1.00
C LEU A 277 11.86 22.32 -0.56
N PRO A 278 12.03 23.37 -1.39
CA PRO A 278 12.84 24.54 -1.06
C PRO A 278 12.26 25.42 0.06
#